data_AF-A0A168SP14-F1
#
_entry.id   AF-A0A168SP14-F1
#
_cell.length_a   1.000
_cell.length_b   1.000
_cell.length_c   1.000
_cell.angle_alpha   90.00
_cell.angle_beta   90.00
_cell.angle_gamma   90.00
#
_symmetry.space_group_name_H-M   'P 1'
#
loop_
_entity.id
_entity.type
_entity.pdbx_description
1 polymer ?
#
loop_
_entity_poly.entity_id
_entity_poly.type
_entity_poly.pdbx_seq_one_letter_code
_entity_poly.pdbx_strand_id
1 'polypeptide(L)'
;MKKKAKILKKTANIKDQKWNQLWSSVPTDKVESVYDPRADGNCGFRSLSHAIKGDENLYGDVKKNMLERLTDHEDWYLANAVYLEEDIKKMKVLLAKTGPVDSEHWFYTPDCCQLAADTYSRPIHFHSPHGAMLYLPFTNNAFSSPIPIVLHLKSAHITLIKYRARSRITHPPIYPIYANVCQRANIQCRSHQFTSKP
;
A
#
# COMPACT_ATOMS: atom_id res chain seq x y z
N MET A 1 -25.49 -3.21 39.33
CA MET A 1 -24.11 -3.22 38.77
C MET A 1 -23.86 -4.27 37.65
N LYS A 2 -24.46 -5.48 37.70
CA LYS A 2 -24.20 -6.57 36.70
C LYS A 2 -24.62 -6.26 35.24
N LYS A 3 -25.66 -5.45 35.02
CA LYS A 3 -26.19 -5.13 33.67
C LYS A 3 -25.22 -4.27 32.84
N LYS A 4 -24.58 -3.26 33.47
CA LYS A 4 -23.56 -2.40 32.83
C LYS A 4 -22.32 -3.20 32.41
N ALA A 5 -21.83 -4.12 33.25
CA ALA A 5 -20.68 -4.97 32.95
C ALA A 5 -20.95 -5.97 31.81
N LYS A 6 -22.18 -6.54 31.74
CA LYS A 6 -22.59 -7.43 30.66
C LYS A 6 -22.72 -6.68 29.32
N ILE A 7 -23.22 -5.44 29.36
CA ILE A 7 -23.29 -4.56 28.18
C ILE A 7 -21.88 -4.19 27.72
N LEU A 8 -20.97 -3.75 28.62
CA LEU A 8 -19.58 -3.45 28.26
C LEU A 8 -18.86 -4.66 27.64
N LYS A 9 -19.01 -5.86 28.21
CA LYS A 9 -18.44 -7.10 27.64
C LYS A 9 -19.02 -7.43 26.28
N LYS A 10 -20.33 -7.23 26.07
CA LYS A 10 -20.97 -7.45 24.77
C LYS A 10 -20.50 -6.44 23.73
N THR A 11 -20.32 -5.18 24.10
CA THR A 11 -19.79 -4.13 23.21
C THR A 11 -18.31 -4.33 22.87
N ALA A 12 -17.50 -4.84 23.80
CA ALA A 12 -16.11 -5.22 23.55
C ALA A 12 -16.05 -6.40 22.55
N ASN A 13 -16.82 -7.46 22.79
CA ASN A 13 -16.84 -8.66 21.94
C ASN A 13 -17.36 -8.37 20.51
N ILE A 14 -18.32 -7.45 20.35
CA ILE A 14 -18.80 -7.00 19.03
C ILE A 14 -17.74 -6.15 18.30
N LYS A 15 -16.94 -5.36 19.03
CA LYS A 15 -15.83 -4.59 18.43
C LYS A 15 -14.70 -5.50 17.97
N ASP A 16 -14.41 -6.56 18.72
CA ASP A 16 -13.40 -7.57 18.36
C ASP A 16 -13.83 -8.36 17.12
N GLN A 17 -15.13 -8.65 16.96
CA GLN A 17 -15.64 -9.36 15.78
C GLN A 17 -15.64 -8.53 14.47
N LYS A 18 -15.57 -7.19 14.56
CA LYS A 18 -15.74 -6.31 13.40
C LYS A 18 -14.68 -6.53 12.32
N TRP A 19 -13.49 -7.02 12.69
CA TRP A 19 -12.34 -7.13 11.79
C TRP A 19 -11.75 -8.54 11.69
N ASN A 20 -12.53 -9.57 12.03
CA ASN A 20 -12.10 -10.99 11.97
C ASN A 20 -11.60 -11.43 10.57
N GLN A 21 -11.92 -10.65 9.55
CA GLN A 21 -11.48 -10.91 8.18
C GLN A 21 -10.06 -10.39 7.88
N LEU A 22 -9.44 -9.59 8.75
CA LEU A 22 -8.10 -9.04 8.50
C LEU A 22 -7.00 -10.01 8.93
N TRP A 23 -5.84 -9.96 8.28
CA TRP A 23 -4.67 -10.72 8.70
C TRP A 23 -4.21 -10.30 10.11
N SER A 24 -3.55 -11.21 10.83
CA SER A 24 -2.98 -10.95 12.15
C SER A 24 -1.90 -9.87 12.15
N SER A 25 -1.31 -9.55 10.98
CA SER A 25 -0.39 -8.44 10.81
C SER A 25 -1.07 -7.07 10.91
N VAL A 26 -2.40 -7.00 10.82
CA VAL A 26 -3.17 -5.76 10.98
C VAL A 26 -3.49 -5.53 12.46
N PRO A 27 -3.08 -4.40 13.07
CA PRO A 27 -3.48 -4.03 14.42
C PRO A 27 -4.95 -3.59 14.44
N THR A 28 -5.87 -4.55 14.59
CA THR A 28 -7.33 -4.36 14.46
C THR A 28 -7.89 -3.34 15.46
N ASP A 29 -7.28 -3.17 16.64
CA ASP A 29 -7.67 -2.16 17.63
C ASP A 29 -7.43 -0.71 17.16
N LYS A 30 -6.51 -0.54 16.20
CA LYS A 30 -6.19 0.75 15.57
C LYS A 30 -6.96 1.03 14.28
N VAL A 31 -7.69 0.05 13.74
CA VAL A 31 -8.48 0.24 12.51
C VAL A 31 -9.66 1.18 12.78
N GLU A 32 -9.80 2.17 11.90
CA GLU A 32 -10.96 3.08 11.82
C GLU A 32 -11.99 2.51 10.85
N SER A 33 -11.56 2.19 9.63
CA SER A 33 -12.40 1.66 8.57
C SER A 33 -11.61 0.78 7.59
N VAL A 34 -12.34 -0.07 6.88
CA VAL A 34 -11.85 -0.81 5.71
C VAL A 34 -12.76 -0.42 4.55
N TYR A 35 -12.16 0.06 3.46
CA TYR A 35 -12.85 0.37 2.22
C TYR A 35 -12.68 -0.79 1.25
N ASP A 36 -13.80 -1.27 0.74
CA ASP A 36 -13.91 -2.40 -0.15
C ASP A 36 -14.23 -1.91 -1.58
N PRO A 37 -13.23 -1.80 -2.46
CA PRO A 37 -13.45 -1.31 -3.82
C PRO A 37 -14.14 -2.37 -4.68
N ARG A 38 -14.62 -1.95 -5.87
CA ARG A 38 -15.14 -2.88 -6.87
C ARG A 38 -14.12 -3.98 -7.22
N ALA A 39 -14.59 -5.24 -7.26
CA ALA A 39 -13.80 -6.43 -7.58
C ALA A 39 -13.79 -6.74 -9.09
N ASP A 40 -13.24 -5.84 -9.91
CA ASP A 40 -13.15 -6.00 -11.38
C ASP A 40 -11.70 -6.22 -11.87
N GLY A 41 -10.84 -6.72 -10.98
CA GLY A 41 -9.41 -6.90 -11.22
C GLY A 41 -8.56 -5.63 -11.03
N ASN A 42 -9.18 -4.46 -10.83
CA ASN A 42 -8.45 -3.21 -10.54
C ASN A 42 -8.46 -2.81 -9.07
N CYS A 43 -8.84 -3.70 -8.13
CA CYS A 43 -9.07 -3.37 -6.72
C CYS A 43 -7.89 -2.68 -6.03
N GLY A 44 -6.64 -3.02 -6.37
CA GLY A 44 -5.44 -2.32 -5.87
C GLY A 44 -5.36 -0.87 -6.37
N PHE A 45 -5.57 -0.62 -7.66
CA PHE A 45 -5.57 0.73 -8.25
C PHE A 45 -6.77 1.56 -7.77
N ARG A 46 -7.93 0.92 -7.61
CA ARG A 46 -9.14 1.53 -7.04
C ARG A 46 -8.94 1.93 -5.58
N SER A 47 -8.29 1.08 -4.78
CA SER A 47 -7.90 1.39 -3.40
C SER A 47 -6.94 2.59 -3.34
N LEU A 48 -5.93 2.64 -4.21
CA LEU A 48 -5.04 3.80 -4.33
C LEU A 48 -5.81 5.06 -4.73
N SER A 49 -6.71 4.95 -5.72
CA SER A 49 -7.48 6.09 -6.19
C SER A 49 -8.40 6.65 -5.12
N HIS A 50 -9.10 5.80 -4.37
CA HIS A 50 -9.88 6.24 -3.21
C HIS A 50 -8.99 6.92 -2.16
N ALA A 51 -7.80 6.39 -1.86
CA ALA A 51 -6.89 6.97 -0.87
C ALA A 51 -6.26 8.30 -1.28
N ILE A 52 -6.09 8.55 -2.58
CA ILE A 52 -5.38 9.72 -3.12
C ILE A 52 -6.36 10.80 -3.59
N LYS A 53 -7.43 10.38 -4.27
CA LYS A 53 -8.40 11.25 -4.96
C LYS A 53 -9.78 11.24 -4.30
N GLY A 54 -10.05 10.30 -3.39
CA GLY A 54 -11.36 10.17 -2.74
C GLY A 54 -12.43 9.44 -3.57
N ASP A 55 -12.10 9.01 -4.80
CA ASP A 55 -13.03 8.34 -5.72
C ASP A 55 -12.34 7.15 -6.40
N GLU A 56 -12.88 5.94 -6.23
CA GLU A 56 -12.32 4.74 -6.85
C GLU A 56 -12.44 4.72 -8.38
N ASN A 57 -13.36 5.49 -8.96
CA ASN A 57 -13.60 5.49 -10.40
C ASN A 57 -12.53 6.25 -11.18
N LEU A 58 -11.71 7.04 -10.49
CA LEU A 58 -10.53 7.71 -11.04
C LEU A 58 -9.28 6.80 -11.04
N TYR A 59 -9.45 5.48 -10.92
CA TYR A 59 -8.33 4.53 -10.95
C TYR A 59 -7.56 4.56 -12.29
N GLY A 60 -8.22 4.94 -13.39
CA GLY A 60 -7.58 5.15 -14.69
C GLY A 60 -6.48 6.22 -14.62
N ASP A 61 -6.73 7.34 -13.93
CA ASP A 61 -5.72 8.36 -13.68
C ASP A 61 -4.56 7.81 -12.86
N VAL A 62 -4.85 6.94 -11.87
CA VAL A 62 -3.80 6.35 -11.03
C VAL A 62 -2.86 5.50 -11.88
N LYS A 63 -3.42 4.66 -12.76
CA LYS A 63 -2.64 3.83 -13.69
C LYS A 63 -1.85 4.69 -14.66
N LYS A 64 -2.45 5.76 -15.20
CA LYS A 64 -1.78 6.73 -16.07
C LYS A 64 -0.57 7.37 -15.39
N ASN A 65 -0.75 7.93 -14.19
CA ASN A 65 0.34 8.57 -13.44
C ASN A 65 1.48 7.59 -13.12
N MET A 66 1.15 6.35 -12.75
CA MET A 66 2.15 5.30 -12.51
C MET A 66 2.89 4.91 -13.79
N LEU A 67 2.19 4.86 -14.93
CA LEU A 67 2.79 4.57 -16.23
C LEU A 67 3.73 5.69 -16.69
N GLU A 68 3.33 6.95 -16.50
CA GLU A 68 4.17 8.12 -16.76
C GLU A 68 5.42 8.06 -15.88
N ARG A 69 5.27 7.85 -14.56
CA ARG A 69 6.40 7.70 -13.64
C ARG A 69 7.37 6.60 -14.06
N LEU A 70 6.83 5.43 -14.39
CA LEU A 70 7.63 4.28 -14.83
C LEU A 70 8.40 4.58 -16.11
N THR A 71 7.76 5.25 -17.07
CA THR A 71 8.34 5.55 -18.38
C THR A 71 9.41 6.64 -18.27
N ASP A 72 9.15 7.71 -17.51
CA ASP A 72 10.07 8.83 -17.35
C ASP A 72 11.34 8.47 -16.55
N HIS A 73 11.30 7.37 -15.77
CA HIS A 73 12.38 6.96 -14.87
C HIS A 73 12.89 5.54 -15.17
N GLU A 74 12.54 4.96 -16.33
CA GLU A 74 12.88 3.59 -16.70
C GLU A 74 14.38 3.31 -16.62
N ASP A 75 15.19 4.13 -17.28
CA ASP A 75 16.65 4.00 -17.26
C ASP A 75 17.20 4.08 -15.84
N TRP A 76 16.63 4.97 -15.01
CA TRP A 76 17.04 5.11 -13.61
C TRP A 76 16.70 3.86 -12.79
N TYR A 77 15.52 3.28 -12.99
CA TYR A 77 15.08 2.06 -12.31
C TYR A 77 15.96 0.87 -12.67
N LEU A 78 16.30 0.71 -13.95
CA LEU A 78 17.19 -0.35 -14.44
C LEU A 78 18.62 -0.15 -13.92
N ALA A 79 19.18 1.05 -14.06
CA ALA A 79 20.55 1.36 -13.60
C ALA A 79 20.73 1.16 -12.09
N ASN A 80 19.65 1.33 -11.30
CA ASN A 80 19.68 1.14 -9.86
C ASN A 80 19.14 -0.23 -9.41
N ALA A 81 18.91 -1.17 -10.33
CA ALA A 81 18.40 -2.51 -10.04
C ALA A 81 17.15 -2.49 -9.13
N VAL A 82 16.23 -1.57 -9.41
CA VAL A 82 14.91 -1.53 -8.76
C VAL A 82 13.97 -2.54 -9.41
N TYR A 83 14.02 -2.61 -10.74
CA TYR A 83 13.24 -3.52 -11.58
C TYR A 83 14.13 -4.20 -12.60
N LEU A 84 13.72 -5.37 -13.06
CA LEU A 84 14.26 -6.01 -14.27
C LEU A 84 13.48 -5.52 -15.51
N GLU A 85 14.03 -5.72 -16.71
CA GLU A 85 13.37 -5.31 -17.95
C GLU A 85 11.99 -5.99 -18.13
N GLU A 86 11.89 -7.26 -17.73
CA GLU A 86 10.63 -8.01 -17.76
C GLU A 86 9.57 -7.44 -16.80
N ASP A 87 9.99 -6.92 -15.64
CA ASP A 87 9.09 -6.30 -14.66
C ASP A 87 8.52 -5.00 -15.23
N ILE A 88 9.37 -4.18 -15.85
CA ILE A 88 8.96 -2.94 -16.51
C ILE A 88 7.99 -3.23 -17.65
N LYS A 89 8.31 -4.22 -18.50
CA LYS A 89 7.43 -4.63 -19.60
C LYS A 89 6.07 -5.09 -19.08
N LYS A 90 6.04 -5.92 -18.03
CA LYS A 90 4.80 -6.40 -17.41
C LYS A 90 3.99 -5.25 -16.82
N MET A 91 4.62 -4.33 -16.09
CA MET A 91 3.97 -3.15 -15.53
C MET A 91 3.41 -2.22 -16.61
N LYS A 92 4.13 -1.97 -17.70
CA LYS A 92 3.62 -1.16 -18.83
C LYS A 92 2.34 -1.76 -19.40
N VAL A 93 2.32 -3.08 -19.63
CA VAL A 93 1.15 -3.79 -20.16
C VAL A 93 -0.04 -3.66 -19.21
N LEU A 94 0.13 -3.97 -17.93
CA LEU A 94 -1.00 -3.92 -16.98
C LEU A 94 -1.50 -2.49 -16.74
N LEU A 95 -0.60 -1.48 -16.69
CA LEU A 95 -0.96 -0.09 -16.45
C LEU A 95 -1.71 0.53 -17.64
N ALA A 96 -1.42 0.08 -18.86
CA ALA A 96 -2.13 0.52 -20.07
C ALA A 96 -3.55 -0.07 -20.20
N LYS A 97 -3.88 -1.17 -19.51
CA LYS A 97 -5.21 -1.80 -19.61
C LYS A 97 -6.30 -0.94 -18.98
N THR A 98 -7.46 -0.88 -19.63
CA THR A 98 -8.66 -0.18 -19.16
C THR A 98 -9.82 -1.15 -18.98
N GLY A 99 -10.82 -0.78 -18.17
CA GLY A 99 -11.97 -1.64 -17.89
C GLY A 99 -11.66 -2.81 -16.94
N PRO A 100 -12.59 -3.78 -16.79
CA PRO A 100 -12.34 -5.00 -16.03
C PRO A 100 -11.20 -5.82 -16.63
N VAL A 101 -10.39 -6.45 -15.78
CA VAL A 101 -9.22 -7.22 -16.20
C VAL A 101 -9.10 -8.58 -15.50
N ASP A 102 -8.48 -9.52 -16.17
CA ASP A 102 -8.12 -10.83 -15.63
C ASP A 102 -6.93 -10.76 -14.65
N SER A 103 -6.60 -11.91 -14.06
CA SER A 103 -5.54 -12.05 -13.06
C SER A 103 -4.14 -11.74 -13.55
N GLU A 104 -3.88 -11.77 -14.86
CA GLU A 104 -2.56 -11.46 -15.41
C GLU A 104 -2.23 -9.96 -15.30
N HIS A 105 -3.27 -9.13 -15.18
CA HIS A 105 -3.17 -7.67 -15.17
C HIS A 105 -3.55 -7.05 -13.81
N TRP A 106 -3.69 -7.86 -12.77
CA TRP A 106 -3.97 -7.38 -11.42
C TRP A 106 -2.79 -6.59 -10.84
N PHE A 107 -3.12 -5.72 -9.88
CA PHE A 107 -2.12 -5.09 -9.03
C PHE A 107 -1.34 -6.17 -8.25
N TYR A 108 -0.02 -6.14 -8.29
CA TYR A 108 0.83 -7.14 -7.63
C TYR A 108 2.00 -6.53 -6.86
N THR A 109 2.51 -7.30 -5.90
CA THR A 109 3.67 -6.93 -5.09
C THR A 109 4.90 -7.72 -5.51
N PRO A 110 6.12 -7.16 -5.41
CA PRO A 110 6.43 -5.86 -4.81
C PRO A 110 6.23 -4.65 -5.74
N ASP A 111 6.24 -4.85 -7.06
CA ASP A 111 6.53 -3.78 -8.01
C ASP A 111 5.49 -2.65 -8.02
N CYS A 112 4.20 -2.98 -8.05
CA CYS A 112 3.16 -1.96 -8.08
C CYS A 112 3.14 -1.14 -6.78
N CYS A 113 3.51 -1.72 -5.64
CA CYS A 113 3.61 -0.99 -4.38
C CYS A 113 4.80 -0.01 -4.39
N GLN A 114 5.96 -0.45 -4.85
CA GLN A 114 7.13 0.42 -4.96
C GLN A 114 6.87 1.56 -5.96
N LEU A 115 6.31 1.25 -7.14
CA LEU A 115 6.00 2.25 -8.16
C LEU A 115 4.95 3.24 -7.66
N ALA A 116 3.92 2.78 -6.95
CA ALA A 116 2.93 3.67 -6.35
C ALA A 116 3.56 4.59 -5.28
N ALA A 117 4.49 4.06 -4.46
CA ALA A 117 5.20 4.87 -3.48
C ALA A 117 5.97 6.01 -4.15
N ASP A 118 6.71 5.71 -5.22
CA ASP A 118 7.49 6.68 -5.97
C ASP A 118 6.62 7.68 -6.73
N THR A 119 5.51 7.22 -7.32
CA THR A 119 4.58 8.06 -8.09
C THR A 119 3.94 9.13 -7.23
N TYR A 120 3.52 8.77 -6.00
CA TYR A 120 2.80 9.68 -5.11
C TYR A 120 3.68 10.28 -4.01
N SER A 121 4.98 9.99 -4.02
CA SER A 121 5.93 10.38 -2.97
C SER A 121 5.38 10.09 -1.57
N ARG A 122 4.73 8.94 -1.42
CA ARG A 122 4.00 8.56 -0.19
C ARG A 122 4.21 7.07 0.10
N PRO A 123 4.57 6.68 1.33
CA PRO A 123 4.78 5.26 1.64
C PRO A 123 3.55 4.38 1.39
N ILE A 124 3.78 3.13 0.97
CA ILE A 124 2.75 2.09 0.86
C ILE A 124 3.01 1.01 1.92
N HIS A 125 2.03 0.77 2.78
CA HIS A 125 2.02 -0.34 3.73
C HIS A 125 1.14 -1.43 3.16
N PHE A 126 1.70 -2.61 2.87
CA PHE A 126 0.95 -3.71 2.28
C PHE A 126 0.87 -4.90 3.23
N HIS A 127 -0.34 -5.34 3.57
CA HIS A 127 -0.61 -6.57 4.31
C HIS A 127 -0.97 -7.69 3.33
N SER A 128 -0.30 -8.83 3.46
CA SER A 128 -0.52 -10.05 2.69
C SER A 128 -0.65 -11.27 3.61
N PRO A 129 -1.02 -12.45 3.08
CA PRO A 129 -1.02 -13.70 3.85
C PRO A 129 0.35 -14.05 4.45
N HIS A 130 1.44 -13.51 3.89
CA HIS A 130 2.82 -13.80 4.29
C HIS A 130 3.42 -12.76 5.25
N GLY A 131 2.63 -11.77 5.68
CA GLY A 131 3.08 -10.71 6.58
C GLY A 131 2.78 -9.33 6.04
N ALA A 132 3.55 -8.34 6.45
CA ALA A 132 3.40 -6.96 6.00
C ALA A 132 4.74 -6.37 5.56
N MET A 133 4.70 -5.41 4.64
CA MET A 133 5.87 -4.73 4.08
C MET A 133 5.61 -3.24 3.94
N LEU A 134 6.63 -2.41 4.16
CA LEU A 134 6.60 -0.97 3.91
C LEU A 134 7.46 -0.63 2.69
N TYR A 135 6.84 -0.02 1.69
CA TYR A 135 7.52 0.50 0.49
C TYR A 135 7.68 2.00 0.64
N LEU A 136 8.91 2.47 0.55
CA LEU A 136 9.26 3.89 0.74
C LEU A 136 9.62 4.51 -0.61
N PRO A 137 9.22 5.77 -0.86
CA PRO A 137 9.59 6.46 -2.09
C PRO A 137 11.11 6.67 -2.21
N PHE A 138 11.66 6.45 -3.41
CA PHE A 138 13.02 6.83 -3.78
C PHE A 138 13.08 8.31 -4.16
N THR A 139 13.25 9.19 -3.17
CA THR A 139 13.32 10.63 -3.41
C THR A 139 14.16 11.36 -2.37
N ASN A 140 14.89 12.38 -2.82
CA ASN A 140 15.58 13.33 -1.94
C ASN A 140 14.61 14.38 -1.37
N ASN A 141 13.46 14.57 -1.99
CA ASN A 141 12.44 15.50 -1.51
C ASN A 141 11.73 14.96 -0.26
N ALA A 142 11.00 15.83 0.43
CA ALA A 142 10.09 15.39 1.48
C ALA A 142 8.96 14.53 0.88
N PHE A 143 8.49 13.54 1.64
CA PHE A 143 7.29 12.81 1.27
C PHE A 143 6.09 13.74 1.25
N SER A 144 5.17 13.53 0.31
CA SER A 144 3.89 14.26 0.26
C SER A 144 3.07 14.05 1.54
N SER A 145 3.23 12.88 2.16
CA SER A 145 2.75 12.58 3.50
C SER A 145 3.59 11.48 4.13
N PRO A 146 3.95 11.57 5.43
CA PRO A 146 4.59 10.48 6.14
C PRO A 146 3.62 9.35 6.52
N ILE A 147 2.30 9.55 6.34
CA ILE A 147 1.28 8.54 6.69
C ILE A 147 1.13 7.57 5.51
N PRO A 148 1.46 6.27 5.66
CA PRO A 148 1.36 5.32 4.57
C PRO A 148 -0.08 5.14 4.07
N ILE A 149 -0.24 4.83 2.78
CA ILE A 149 -1.47 4.22 2.27
C ILE A 149 -1.42 2.74 2.63
N VAL A 150 -2.45 2.21 3.30
CA VAL A 150 -2.45 0.85 3.84
C VAL A 150 -3.34 -0.04 2.99
N LEU A 151 -2.72 -0.93 2.22
CA LEU A 151 -3.39 -1.91 1.38
C LEU A 151 -3.41 -3.27 2.09
N HIS A 152 -4.47 -4.04 1.87
CA HIS A 152 -4.64 -5.37 2.46
C HIS A 152 -5.20 -6.34 1.41
N LEU A 153 -4.41 -7.36 1.10
CA LEU A 153 -4.76 -8.42 0.17
C LEU A 153 -5.37 -9.62 0.90
N LYS A 154 -6.60 -9.98 0.59
CA LYS A 154 -7.20 -11.25 1.04
C LYS A 154 -8.08 -11.84 -0.04
N SER A 155 -8.00 -13.16 -0.23
CA SER A 155 -8.80 -13.90 -1.21
C SER A 155 -8.79 -13.26 -2.60
N ALA A 156 -7.59 -12.92 -3.10
CA ALA A 156 -7.37 -12.26 -4.39
C ALA A 156 -8.00 -10.86 -4.54
N HIS A 157 -8.41 -10.22 -3.45
CA HIS A 157 -8.98 -8.87 -3.46
C HIS A 157 -8.19 -7.92 -2.56
N ILE A 158 -7.89 -6.73 -3.06
CA ILE A 158 -7.17 -5.69 -2.32
C ILE A 158 -8.17 -4.67 -1.80
N THR A 159 -8.11 -4.44 -0.49
CA THR A 159 -8.91 -3.46 0.25
C THR A 159 -8.00 -2.37 0.81
N LEU A 160 -8.59 -1.22 1.12
CA LEU A 160 -7.88 -0.09 1.74
C LEU A 160 -8.21 -0.05 3.23
N ILE A 161 -7.19 -0.04 4.09
CA ILE A 161 -7.33 0.12 5.53
C ILE A 161 -7.05 1.57 5.90
N LYS A 162 -7.91 2.14 6.74
CA LYS A 162 -7.65 3.41 7.41
C LYS A 162 -7.46 3.15 8.90
N TYR A 163 -6.29 3.52 9.42
CA TYR A 163 -6.06 3.55 10.85
C TYR A 163 -6.58 4.84 11.49
N ARG A 164 -6.99 4.78 12.76
CA ARG A 164 -7.46 5.94 13.51
C ARG A 164 -6.37 6.99 13.60
N ALA A 165 -6.74 8.26 13.46
CA ALA A 165 -5.84 9.39 13.67
C ALA A 165 -5.06 9.26 15.00
N ARG A 166 -3.77 9.63 14.98
CA ARG A 166 -2.85 9.58 16.13
C ARG A 166 -2.58 8.18 16.70
N SER A 167 -2.98 7.11 16.02
CA SER A 167 -2.56 5.76 16.39
C SER A 167 -1.06 5.62 16.20
N ARG A 168 -0.35 5.20 17.24
CA ARG A 168 1.03 4.73 17.10
C ARG A 168 0.97 3.36 16.44
N ILE A 169 1.31 3.30 15.16
CA ILE A 169 1.41 2.07 14.39
C ILE A 169 2.87 1.67 14.35
N THR A 170 3.18 0.46 14.79
CA THR A 170 4.49 -0.13 14.49
C THR A 170 4.51 -0.44 13.00
N HIS A 171 5.42 0.19 12.27
CA HIS A 171 5.58 -0.06 10.85
C HIS A 171 6.19 -1.44 10.63
N PRO A 172 5.79 -2.16 9.56
CA PRO A 172 6.40 -3.43 9.20
C PRO A 172 7.83 -3.22 8.66
N PRO A 173 8.58 -4.30 8.42
CA PRO A 173 9.87 -4.21 7.75
C PRO A 173 9.79 -3.43 6.43
N ILE A 174 10.81 -2.62 6.17
CA ILE A 174 10.97 -1.88 4.92
C ILE A 174 11.40 -2.85 3.81
N TYR A 175 10.90 -2.63 2.60
CA TYR A 175 11.24 -3.43 1.43
C TYR A 175 12.76 -3.56 1.27
N PRO A 176 13.34 -4.79 1.22
CA PRO A 176 14.78 -5.00 1.44
C PRO A 176 15.73 -4.26 0.51
N ILE A 177 15.29 -3.93 -0.72
CA ILE A 177 16.16 -3.23 -1.68
C ILE A 177 16.34 -1.75 -1.33
N TYR A 178 15.48 -1.16 -0.49
CA TYR A 178 15.38 0.29 -0.31
C TYR A 178 16.71 0.94 0.09
N ALA A 179 17.38 0.40 1.11
CA ALA A 179 18.63 0.95 1.62
C ALA A 179 19.75 0.89 0.56
N ASN A 180 19.84 -0.22 -0.18
CA ASN A 180 20.86 -0.42 -1.19
C ASN A 180 20.63 0.48 -2.41
N VAL A 181 19.38 0.66 -2.83
CA VAL A 181 19.03 1.61 -3.90
C VAL A 181 19.35 3.04 -3.47
N CYS A 182 19.03 3.43 -2.22
CA CYS A 182 19.37 4.75 -1.71
C CYS A 182 20.88 5.01 -1.77
N GLN A 183 21.69 4.01 -1.38
CA GLN A 183 23.14 4.10 -1.46
C GLN A 183 23.64 4.24 -2.90
N ARG A 184 23.17 3.40 -3.83
CA ARG A 184 23.58 3.46 -5.26
C ARG A 184 23.20 4.76 -5.93
N ALA A 185 21.99 5.24 -5.66
CA ALA A 185 21.43 6.42 -6.31
C ALA A 185 21.75 7.75 -5.61
N ASN A 186 22.57 7.72 -4.55
CA ASN A 186 22.85 8.89 -3.71
C ASN A 186 21.56 9.59 -3.23
N ILE A 187 20.59 8.80 -2.77
CA ILE A 187 19.35 9.27 -2.17
C ILE A 187 19.48 9.19 -0.65
N GLN A 188 19.03 10.24 0.06
CA GLN A 188 19.00 10.24 1.51
C GLN A 188 18.09 9.11 2.03
N CYS A 189 18.68 8.16 2.76
CA CYS A 189 17.91 7.06 3.35
C CYS A 189 17.00 7.55 4.49
N ARG A 190 15.69 7.41 4.31
CA ARG A 190 14.66 7.86 5.27
C ARG A 190 14.09 6.73 6.14
N SER A 191 14.72 5.55 6.16
CA SER A 191 14.25 4.39 6.93
C SER A 191 14.07 4.70 8.42
N HIS A 192 14.96 5.51 8.99
CA HIS A 192 14.94 5.94 10.40
C HIS A 192 13.62 6.58 10.83
N GLN A 193 12.85 7.17 9.90
CA GLN A 193 11.56 7.78 10.18
C GLN A 193 10.46 6.75 10.49
N PHE A 194 10.66 5.50 10.07
CA PHE A 194 9.68 4.41 10.18
C PHE A 194 10.18 3.28 11.09
N THR A 195 11.46 3.29 11.45
CA THR A 195 12.06 2.35 12.41
C THR A 195 12.12 2.98 13.80
N SER A 196 11.00 3.47 14.33
CA SER A 196 10.93 3.78 15.75
C SER A 196 10.81 2.48 16.56
N LYS A 197 11.76 2.24 17.49
CA LYS A 197 11.60 1.21 18.52
C LYS A 197 10.34 1.52 19.35
N PRO A 198 9.54 0.50 19.72
CA PRO A 198 8.42 0.68 20.64
C PRO A 198 8.85 1.29 21.97
#